data_AF-F3CKQ9-F1
#
_entry.id   AF-F3CKQ9-F1
#
_cell.length_a   1.000
_cell.length_b   1.000
_cell.length_c   1.000
_cell.angle_alpha   90.00
_cell.angle_beta   90.00
_cell.angle_gamma   90.00
#
_symmetry.space_group_name_H-M   'P 1'
#
loop_
_entity.id
_entity.type
_entity.pdbx_description
1 polymer ?
#
loop_
_entity_poly.entity_id
_entity_poly.type
_entity_poly.pdbx_seq_one_letter_code
_entity_poly.pdbx_strand_id
1 'polypeptide(L)'
;EAVLALSWERPHLAPLMWQRVERQLQRIRDELVLPAPELDALIAGQSIACKTNLKVRLAAKADREANYVRLASPWAKEARYA
;
A
#
# COMPACT_ATOMS: atom_id res chain seq x y z
N GLU A 1 -1.19 8.64 5.00
CA GLU A 1 -1.66 10.01 5.33
C GLU A 1 -3.18 10.14 5.47
N ALA A 2 -3.99 10.09 4.40
CA ALA A 2 -5.43 10.35 4.51
C ALA A 2 -6.15 9.50 5.57
N VAL A 3 -5.92 8.17 5.57
CA VAL A 3 -6.48 7.26 6.59
C VAL A 3 -6.02 7.67 7.99
N LEU A 4 -4.72 7.91 8.18
CA LEU A 4 -4.14 8.29 9.47
C LEU A 4 -4.77 9.59 10.03
N ALA A 5 -4.89 10.61 9.19
CA ALA A 5 -5.46 11.89 9.58
C ALA A 5 -6.96 11.76 9.96
N LEU A 6 -7.74 11.02 9.16
CA LEU A 6 -9.17 10.83 9.41
C LEU A 6 -9.47 9.87 10.57
N SER A 7 -8.53 8.98 10.90
CA SER A 7 -8.63 8.05 12.02
C SER A 7 -7.84 8.51 13.25
N TRP A 8 -7.41 9.78 13.30
CA TRP A 8 -6.71 10.32 14.46
C TRP A 8 -7.59 10.15 15.72
N GLU A 9 -7.01 9.61 16.79
CA GLU A 9 -7.71 9.19 18.03
C GLU A 9 -8.79 8.10 17.86
N ARG A 10 -8.96 7.54 16.66
CA ARG A 10 -9.95 6.49 16.34
C ARG A 10 -9.32 5.38 15.51
N PRO A 11 -8.29 4.68 16.02
CA PRO A 11 -7.47 3.73 15.24
C PRO A 11 -8.28 2.56 14.65
N HIS A 12 -9.38 2.17 15.31
CA HIS A 12 -10.29 1.13 14.82
C HIS A 12 -10.95 1.46 13.47
N LEU A 13 -10.96 2.74 13.05
CA LEU A 13 -11.46 3.15 11.74
C LEU A 13 -10.49 2.86 10.61
N ALA A 14 -9.18 2.77 10.88
CA ALA A 14 -8.18 2.61 9.83
C ALA A 14 -8.34 1.31 9.02
N PRO A 15 -8.52 0.12 9.63
CA PRO A 15 -8.78 -1.11 8.88
C PRO A 15 -10.06 -1.03 8.03
N LEU A 16 -11.12 -0.41 8.56
CA LEU A 16 -12.40 -0.24 7.86
C LEU A 16 -12.24 0.67 6.62
N MET A 17 -11.44 1.72 6.73
CA MET A 17 -11.11 2.60 5.60
C MET A 17 -10.29 1.85 4.54
N TRP A 18 -9.28 1.07 4.94
CA TRP A 18 -8.50 0.26 4.01
C TRP A 18 -9.33 -0.80 3.29
N GLN A 19 -10.29 -1.45 3.96
CA GLN A 19 -11.27 -2.33 3.31
C GLN A 19 -12.16 -1.62 2.29
N ARG A 20 -12.43 -0.32 2.47
CA ARG A 20 -13.14 0.49 1.45
C ARG A 20 -12.24 0.76 0.24
N VAL A 21 -10.95 1.00 0.46
CA VAL A 21 -9.96 1.14 -0.63
C VAL A 21 -9.86 -0.15 -1.43
N GLU A 22 -9.70 -1.30 -0.78
CA GLU A 22 -9.64 -2.62 -1.45
C GLU A 22 -10.86 -2.87 -2.33
N ARG A 23 -12.08 -2.67 -1.80
CA ARG A 23 -13.31 -2.81 -2.60
C ARG A 23 -13.40 -1.82 -3.75
N GLN A 24 -12.89 -0.61 -3.57
CA GLN A 24 -12.89 0.37 -4.64
C GLN A 24 -11.90 -0.01 -5.76
N LEU A 25 -10.74 -0.56 -5.40
CA LEU A 25 -9.78 -1.10 -6.37
C LEU A 25 -10.39 -2.26 -7.18
N GLN A 26 -11.15 -3.15 -6.54
CA GLN A 26 -11.88 -4.23 -7.22
C GLN A 26 -12.90 -3.68 -8.22
N ARG A 27 -13.71 -2.69 -7.83
CA ARG A 27 -14.67 -2.06 -8.76
C ARG A 27 -14.00 -1.40 -9.95
N ILE A 28 -12.92 -0.65 -9.70
CA ILE A 28 -12.13 -0.05 -10.77
C ILE A 28 -11.56 -1.14 -11.69
N ARG A 29 -11.08 -2.25 -11.11
CA ARG A 29 -10.58 -3.39 -11.90
C ARG A 29 -11.64 -3.96 -12.83
N ASP A 30 -12.87 -4.10 -12.36
CA ASP A 30 -14.01 -4.61 -13.13
C ASP A 30 -14.42 -3.65 -14.27
N GLU A 31 -14.22 -2.35 -14.09
CA GLU A 31 -14.51 -1.31 -15.09
C GLU A 31 -13.40 -1.16 -16.14
N LEU A 32 -12.18 -1.62 -15.87
CA LEU A 32 -11.06 -1.52 -16.80
C LEU A 32 -11.20 -2.52 -17.96
N VAL A 33 -11.12 -1.99 -19.19
CA VAL A 33 -11.21 -2.80 -20.42
C VAL A 33 -9.93 -3.57 -20.72
N LEU A 34 -8.77 -3.07 -20.24
CA LEU A 34 -7.47 -3.70 -20.48
C LEU A 34 -7.04 -4.57 -19.28
N PRO A 35 -6.23 -5.62 -19.53
CA PRO A 35 -5.56 -6.36 -18.45
C PRO A 35 -4.73 -5.41 -17.56
N ALA A 36 -4.81 -5.61 -16.25
CA ALA A 36 -4.10 -4.84 -15.22
C ALA A 36 -3.54 -5.80 -14.16
N PRO A 37 -2.56 -6.65 -14.52
CA PRO A 37 -2.00 -7.66 -13.62
C PRO A 37 -1.35 -7.06 -12.36
N GLU A 38 -0.85 -5.83 -12.44
CA GLU A 38 -0.32 -5.09 -11.28
C GLU A 38 -1.43 -4.77 -10.27
N LEU A 39 -2.63 -4.46 -10.75
CA LEU A 39 -3.80 -4.21 -9.91
C LEU A 39 -4.31 -5.52 -9.31
N ASP A 40 -4.31 -6.61 -10.07
CA ASP A 40 -4.65 -7.95 -9.57
C ASP A 40 -3.72 -8.36 -8.42
N ALA A 41 -2.41 -8.18 -8.60
CA ALA A 41 -1.41 -8.48 -7.58
C ALA A 41 -1.59 -7.62 -6.31
N LEU A 42 -1.91 -6.34 -6.46
CA LEU A 42 -2.17 -5.43 -5.34
C LEU A 42 -3.43 -5.85 -4.57
N ILE A 43 -4.53 -6.16 -5.27
CA ILE A 43 -5.78 -6.64 -4.67
C ILE A 43 -5.54 -7.96 -3.94
N ALA A 44 -4.73 -8.86 -4.49
CA ALA A 44 -4.35 -10.13 -3.85
C ALA A 44 -3.49 -9.97 -2.58
N GLY A 45 -3.18 -8.73 -2.17
CA GLY A 45 -2.47 -8.44 -0.92
C GLY A 45 -0.94 -8.52 -1.04
N GLN A 46 -0.39 -8.49 -2.26
CA GLN A 46 1.06 -8.40 -2.41
C GLN A 46 1.62 -7.13 -1.76
N SER A 47 2.88 -7.21 -1.35
CA SER A 47 3.58 -6.09 -0.72
C SER A 47 3.65 -4.85 -1.61
N ILE A 48 3.54 -3.67 -1.01
CA ILE A 48 3.52 -2.38 -1.70
C ILE A 48 4.92 -1.77 -1.67
N ALA A 49 5.37 -1.22 -2.81
CA ALA A 49 6.63 -0.50 -2.88
C ALA A 49 6.54 0.84 -2.13
N CYS A 50 7.50 1.11 -1.24
CA CYS A 50 7.61 2.36 -0.50
C CYS A 50 8.99 3.00 -0.73
N LYS A 51 9.01 4.25 -1.22
CA LYS A 51 10.25 5.01 -1.43
C LYS A 51 10.92 5.31 -0.09
N THR A 52 12.23 5.11 -0.01
CA THR A 52 12.99 5.33 1.22
C THR A 52 13.63 6.73 1.29
N ASN A 53 12.91 7.71 1.83
CA ASN A 53 13.43 9.09 1.92
C ASN A 53 14.71 9.20 2.77
N LEU A 54 14.75 8.53 3.93
CA LEU A 54 15.90 8.61 4.83
C LEU A 54 17.12 7.83 4.29
N LYS A 55 16.90 6.60 3.82
CA LYS A 55 17.98 5.74 3.29
C LYS A 55 18.69 6.37 2.09
N VAL A 56 17.94 7.05 1.22
CA VAL A 56 18.50 7.77 0.07
C VAL A 56 19.38 8.94 0.51
N ARG A 57 18.91 9.74 1.47
CA ARG A 57 19.71 10.85 2.02
C ARG A 57 20.98 10.37 2.70
N LEU A 58 20.91 9.29 3.48
CA LEU A 58 22.08 8.67 4.10
C LEU A 58 23.08 8.15 3.07
N ALA A 59 22.60 7.64 1.93
CA ALA A 59 23.48 7.12 0.89
C ALA A 59 24.12 8.20 0.00
N ALA A 60 23.71 9.48 0.12
CA ALA A 60 24.18 10.62 -0.68
C ALA A 60 24.16 10.37 -2.20
N LYS A 61 23.23 9.53 -2.67
CA LYS A 61 23.06 9.14 -4.08
C LYS A 61 21.99 10.02 -4.76
N ALA A 62 22.05 10.09 -6.08
CA ALA A 62 21.04 10.79 -6.87
C ALA A 62 19.63 10.17 -6.67
N ASP A 63 18.57 10.97 -6.76
CA ASP A 63 17.19 10.52 -6.50
C ASP A 63 16.70 9.40 -7.45
N ARG A 64 17.35 9.22 -8.61
CA ARG A 64 17.15 8.07 -9.51
C ARG A 64 17.58 6.72 -8.91
N GLU A 65 18.48 6.74 -7.93
CA GLU A 65 18.88 5.56 -7.16
C GLU A 65 18.02 5.41 -5.90
N ALA A 66 16.84 6.07 -5.87
CA ALA A 66 15.95 5.98 -4.74
C ALA A 66 15.52 4.54 -4.50
N ASN A 67 16.06 3.96 -3.44
CA ASN A 67 15.76 2.60 -3.06
C ASN A 67 14.31 2.51 -2.58
N TYR A 68 13.64 1.44 -2.98
CA TYR A 68 12.33 1.07 -2.46
C TYR A 68 12.47 -0.07 -1.46
N VAL A 69 11.59 -0.09 -0.48
CA VAL A 69 11.34 -1.25 0.37
C VAL A 69 9.93 -1.77 0.11
N ARG A 70 9.67 -3.01 0.52
CA ARG A 70 8.35 -3.63 0.38
C ARG A 70 7.66 -3.60 1.74
N LEU A 71 6.50 -2.94 1.81
CA LEU A 71 5.64 -2.91 2.99
C LEU A 71 4.49 -3.91 2.82
N ALA A 72 4.01 -4.48 3.92
CA ALA A 72 2.85 -5.36 3.88
C ALA A 72 1.59 -4.60 3.40
N SER A 73 0.70 -5.29 2.68
CA SER A 73 -0.57 -4.70 2.29
C SER A 73 -1.47 -4.51 3.53
N PRO A 74 -2.21 -3.39 3.64
CA PRO A 74 -3.11 -3.13 4.78
C PRO A 74 -4.29 -4.10 4.92
N TRP A 75 -4.65 -4.83 3.85
CA TRP A 75 -5.72 -5.83 3.83
C TRP A 75 -5.19 -7.27 3.71
N ALA A 76 -3.87 -7.46 3.61
CA ALA A 76 -3.29 -8.79 3.73
C ALA A 76 -3.47 -9.29 5.18
N LYS A 77 -3.69 -10.60 5.34
CA LYS A 77 -3.64 -11.21 6.67
C LYS A 77 -2.27 -10.94 7.28
N GLU A 78 -2.24 -10.48 8.53
CA GLU A 78 -0.98 -10.36 9.27
C GLU A 78 -0.22 -11.68 9.21
N ALA A 79 1.05 -11.61 8.79
CA ALA A 79 1.96 -12.71 8.99
C ALA A 79 2.14 -12.85 10.51
N ARG A 80 1.47 -13.83 11.11
CA ARG A 80 1.76 -14.26 12.48
C ARG A 80 3.18 -14.80 12.48
N TYR A 81 4.11 -14.06 13.09
CA TYR A 81 5.40 -14.62 13.46
C TYR A 81 5.14 -15.57 14.64
N ALA A 82 5.47 -16.85 14.43
CA ALA A 82 5.44 -17.89 15.46
C ALA A 82 6.62 -17.74 16.41
#